data_AF-A0A318URT0-F1
#
_entry.id   AF-A0A318URT0-F1
#
_cell.length_a   1.000
_cell.length_b   1.000
_cell.length_c   1.000
_cell.angle_alpha   90.00
_cell.angle_beta   90.00
_cell.angle_gamma   90.00
#
_symmetry.space_group_name_H-M   'P 1'
#
loop_
_entity.id
_entity.type
_entity.pdbx_description
1 polymer ?
#
loop_
_entity_poly.entity_id
_entity_poly.type
_entity_poly.pdbx_seq_one_letter_code
_entity_poly.pdbx_strand_id
1 'polypeptide(L)'
;MSKELAYSINRFAWMLHVSGSMGSCAIPNAGHEIESAYKSLTDLIFQQILDEPELAKETHELIKKELLKLMEEANEVMTFFKNINMERYSTAGIIQVKLQVIFDFLDDYQEEHKL
;
A
#
# COMPACT_ATOMS: atom_id res chain seq x y z
N MET A 1 -1.76 4.33 -15.49
CA MET A 1 -0.93 4.48 -14.27
C MET A 1 0.45 5.00 -14.65
N SER A 2 0.94 6.05 -13.98
CA SER A 2 2.29 6.60 -14.20
C SER A 2 3.38 5.66 -13.66
N LYS A 3 4.61 5.79 -14.17
CA LYS A 3 5.75 4.96 -13.71
C LYS A 3 6.07 5.19 -12.24
N GLU A 4 5.94 6.42 -11.75
CA GLU A 4 6.21 6.80 -10.37
C GLU A 4 5.20 6.18 -9.41
N LEU A 5 3.92 6.18 -9.81
CA LEU A 5 2.84 5.61 -9.01
C LEU A 5 2.96 4.08 -8.94
N ALA A 6 3.27 3.44 -10.07
CA ALA A 6 3.59 2.01 -10.11
C ALA A 6 4.81 1.65 -9.24
N TYR A 7 5.87 2.47 -9.29
CA TYR A 7 7.05 2.29 -8.45
C TYR A 7 6.71 2.41 -6.97
N SER A 8 5.92 3.41 -6.59
CA SER A 8 5.50 3.63 -5.20
C SER A 8 4.69 2.46 -4.65
N ILE A 9 3.75 1.91 -5.43
CA ILE A 9 3.00 0.69 -5.07
C ILE A 9 3.95 -0.52 -4.92
N ASN A 10 4.89 -0.68 -5.85
CA ASN A 10 5.86 -1.78 -5.81
C ASN A 10 6.77 -1.75 -4.58
N ARG A 11 6.98 -0.59 -3.93
CA ARG A 11 7.71 -0.53 -2.65
C ARG A 11 6.99 -1.33 -1.58
N PHE A 12 5.66 -1.28 -1.52
CA PHE A 12 4.87 -2.09 -0.58
C PHE A 12 4.97 -3.58 -0.91
N ALA A 13 4.86 -3.96 -2.19
CA ALA A 13 5.04 -5.34 -2.63
C ALA A 13 6.41 -5.90 -2.21
N TRP A 14 7.47 -5.12 -2.39
CA TRP A 14 8.81 -5.51 -1.96
C TRP A 14 8.91 -5.66 -0.44
N MET A 15 8.36 -4.73 0.34
CA MET A 15 8.37 -4.83 1.80
C MET A 15 7.61 -6.07 2.30
N LEU A 16 6.46 -6.39 1.69
CA LEU A 16 5.70 -7.60 1.99
C LEU A 16 6.48 -8.86 1.62
N HIS A 17 7.12 -8.88 0.45
CA HIS A 17 7.98 -10.00 0.04
C HIS A 17 9.11 -10.26 1.05
N VAL A 18 9.83 -9.20 1.47
CA VAL A 18 10.91 -9.31 2.45
C VAL A 18 10.39 -9.77 3.81
N SER A 19 9.24 -9.23 4.24
CA SER A 19 8.59 -9.59 5.51
C SER A 19 8.05 -11.02 5.51
N GLY A 20 7.59 -11.51 4.34
CA GLY A 20 7.06 -12.86 4.12
C GLY A 20 8.12 -13.95 4.00
N SER A 21 9.35 -13.60 3.61
CA SER A 21 10.40 -14.59 3.35
C SER A 21 11.14 -15.03 4.62
N MET A 22 11.27 -16.34 4.83
CA MET A 22 11.99 -16.90 5.98
C MET A 22 13.52 -16.76 5.88
N GLY A 23 14.07 -16.49 4.69
CA GLY A 23 15.51 -16.42 4.43
C GLY A 23 16.08 -15.00 4.38
N SER A 24 15.25 -13.97 4.31
CA SER A 24 15.67 -12.56 4.22
C SER A 24 15.86 -11.94 5.59
N CYS A 25 16.81 -11.00 5.71
CA CYS A 25 16.89 -10.14 6.89
C CYS A 25 15.63 -9.28 7.04
N ALA A 26 15.27 -8.96 8.28
CA ALA A 26 14.21 -8.00 8.58
C ALA A 26 14.53 -6.63 7.96
N ILE A 27 13.49 -5.86 7.62
CA ILE A 27 13.64 -4.52 7.04
C ILE A 27 14.22 -3.60 8.12
N PRO A 28 15.41 -3.01 7.91
CA PRO A 28 15.96 -2.04 8.85
C PRO A 28 15.03 -0.84 8.98
N ASN A 29 14.70 -0.43 10.22
CA ASN A 29 13.80 0.69 10.49
C ASN A 29 12.47 0.59 9.74
N ALA A 30 11.85 -0.61 9.71
CA ALA A 30 10.62 -0.89 8.95
C ALA A 30 9.54 0.20 9.07
N GLY A 31 9.31 0.73 10.28
CA GLY A 31 8.33 1.81 10.48
C GLY A 31 8.64 3.08 9.67
N HIS A 32 9.90 3.51 9.60
CA HIS A 32 10.29 4.68 8.81
C HIS A 32 10.12 4.43 7.30
N GLU A 33 10.51 3.24 6.83
CA GLU A 33 10.37 2.87 5.41
C GLU A 33 8.91 2.77 4.98
N ILE A 34 8.05 2.22 5.85
CA ILE A 34 6.60 2.14 5.59
C ILE A 34 6.01 3.56 5.52
N GLU A 35 6.34 4.45 6.45
CA GLU A 35 5.81 5.82 6.40
C GLU A 35 6.33 6.63 5.22
N SER A 36 7.60 6.42 4.83
CA SER A 36 8.15 7.00 3.62
C SER A 36 7.38 6.54 2.37
N ALA A 37 7.13 5.23 2.24
CA ALA A 37 6.38 4.68 1.12
C ALA A 37 4.92 5.17 1.10
N TYR A 38 4.27 5.20 2.27
CA TYR A 38 2.91 5.71 2.43
C TYR A 38 2.82 7.16 1.96
N LYS A 39 3.66 8.05 2.49
CA LYS A 39 3.69 9.45 2.10
C LYS A 39 3.93 9.62 0.59
N SER A 40 4.91 8.91 0.03
CA SER A 40 5.19 9.00 -1.41
C SER A 40 3.99 8.58 -2.26
N LEU A 41 3.26 7.53 -1.88
CA LEU A 41 2.08 7.10 -2.63
C LEU A 41 0.92 8.09 -2.50
N THR A 42 0.63 8.58 -1.28
CA THR A 42 -0.44 9.56 -1.07
C THR A 42 -0.17 10.87 -1.79
N ASP A 43 1.07 11.36 -1.76
CA ASP A 43 1.45 12.60 -2.43
C ASP A 43 1.21 12.49 -3.96
N LEU A 44 1.58 11.36 -4.57
CA LEU A 44 1.35 11.11 -6.00
C LEU A 44 -0.14 11.00 -6.35
N ILE A 45 -0.94 10.35 -5.50
CA ILE A 45 -2.39 10.24 -5.68
C ILE A 45 -3.04 11.63 -5.62
N PHE A 46 -2.73 12.42 -4.59
CA PHE A 46 -3.30 13.76 -4.44
C PHE A 46 -2.87 14.69 -5.57
N GLN A 47 -1.61 14.63 -5.99
CA GLN A 47 -1.14 15.42 -7.12
C GLN A 47 -1.91 15.06 -8.40
N GLN A 48 -2.14 13.77 -8.66
CA GLN A 48 -2.91 13.34 -9.83
C GLN A 48 -4.37 13.84 -9.76
N ILE A 49 -5.00 13.82 -8.58
CA ILE A 49 -6.36 14.34 -8.38
C ILE A 49 -6.42 15.85 -8.69
N LEU A 50 -5.41 16.61 -8.27
CA LEU A 50 -5.36 18.06 -8.46
C LEU A 50 -5.08 18.45 -9.92
N ASP A 51 -4.17 17.73 -10.58
CA ASP A 51 -3.71 18.08 -11.93
C ASP A 51 -4.67 17.56 -13.02
N GLU A 52 -5.20 16.35 -12.86
CA GLU A 52 -5.94 15.63 -13.89
C GLU A 52 -7.17 14.87 -13.33
N PRO A 53 -8.17 15.56 -12.74
CA PRO A 53 -9.28 14.93 -12.02
C PRO A 53 -10.12 13.93 -12.85
N GLU A 54 -10.26 14.16 -14.16
CA GLU A 54 -11.00 13.23 -15.03
C GLU A 54 -10.23 11.93 -15.33
N LEU A 55 -8.89 12.00 -15.42
CA LEU A 55 -8.01 10.82 -15.62
C LEU A 55 -7.71 10.10 -14.30
N ALA A 56 -7.87 10.80 -13.18
CA ALA A 56 -7.74 10.25 -11.84
C ALA A 56 -8.73 9.10 -11.62
N LYS A 57 -9.98 9.20 -12.10
CA LYS A 57 -11.02 8.17 -11.92
C LYS A 57 -10.61 6.78 -12.42
N GLU A 58 -10.13 6.67 -13.66
CA GLU A 58 -9.68 5.38 -14.21
C GLU A 58 -8.42 4.88 -13.50
N THR A 59 -7.54 5.79 -13.12
CA THR A 59 -6.31 5.43 -12.39
C THR A 59 -6.62 4.95 -10.97
N HIS A 60 -7.63 5.52 -10.29
CA HIS A 60 -8.04 5.12 -8.95
C HIS A 60 -8.51 3.67 -8.89
N GLU A 61 -9.32 3.22 -9.85
CA GLU A 61 -9.76 1.82 -9.92
C GLU A 61 -8.57 0.85 -10.04
N LEU A 62 -7.58 1.21 -10.85
CA LEU A 62 -6.36 0.42 -10.98
C LEU A 62 -5.57 0.40 -9.66
N ILE A 63 -5.43 1.55 -9.00
CA ILE A 63 -4.73 1.65 -7.71
C ILE A 63 -5.46 0.80 -6.67
N LYS A 64 -6.77 0.95 -6.53
CA LYS A 64 -7.60 0.18 -5.60
C LYS A 64 -7.43 -1.33 -5.77
N LYS A 65 -7.38 -1.81 -7.01
CA LYS A 65 -7.12 -3.23 -7.31
C LYS A 65 -5.74 -3.69 -6.82
N GLU A 66 -4.70 -2.90 -7.04
CA GLU A 66 -3.36 -3.22 -6.55
C GLU A 66 -3.28 -3.15 -5.01
N LEU A 67 -3.93 -2.16 -4.39
CA LEU A 67 -4.01 -2.04 -2.93
C LEU A 67 -4.71 -3.26 -2.30
N LEU A 68 -5.84 -3.71 -2.88
CA LEU A 68 -6.55 -4.91 -2.42
C LEU A 68 -5.64 -6.13 -2.43
N LYS A 69 -4.95 -6.36 -3.54
CA LYS A 69 -4.00 -7.48 -3.66
C LYS A 69 -2.90 -7.41 -2.60
N LEU A 70 -2.33 -6.23 -2.37
CA LEU A 70 -1.29 -6.04 -1.34
C LEU A 70 -1.84 -6.24 0.07
N MET A 71 -3.09 -5.87 0.35
CA MET A 71 -3.75 -6.13 1.63
C MET A 71 -4.00 -7.63 1.85
N GLU A 72 -4.33 -8.39 0.80
CA GLU A 72 -4.42 -9.85 0.83
C GLU A 72 -3.04 -10.47 1.13
N GLU A 73 -1.99 -10.04 0.42
CA GLU A 73 -0.61 -10.49 0.67
C GLU A 73 -0.16 -10.17 2.11
N ALA A 74 -0.50 -8.98 2.63
CA ALA A 74 -0.21 -8.63 4.01
C ALA A 74 -0.92 -9.55 5.02
N ASN A 75 -2.19 -9.88 4.77
CA ASN A 75 -2.95 -10.84 5.58
C ASN A 75 -2.32 -12.24 5.59
N GLU A 76 -1.81 -12.70 4.44
CA GLU A 76 -1.10 -13.98 4.35
C GLU A 76 0.16 -13.98 5.21
N VAL A 77 0.99 -12.92 5.12
CA VAL A 77 2.20 -12.76 5.94
C VAL A 77 1.83 -12.73 7.43
N MET A 78 0.79 -11.98 7.81
CA MET A 78 0.30 -11.94 9.19
C MET A 78 -0.14 -13.32 9.67
N THR A 79 -0.94 -14.03 8.88
CA THR A 79 -1.45 -15.36 9.23
C THR A 79 -0.29 -16.34 9.46
N PHE A 80 0.71 -16.30 8.57
CA PHE A 80 1.88 -17.16 8.67
C PHE A 80 2.73 -16.85 9.92
N PHE A 81 2.99 -15.57 10.22
CA PHE A 81 3.92 -15.19 11.28
C PHE A 81 3.31 -14.91 12.65
N LYS A 82 1.98 -14.94 12.80
CA LYS A 82 1.23 -14.59 14.04
C LYS A 82 1.81 -15.15 15.34
N ASN A 83 2.33 -16.38 15.31
CA ASN A 83 2.91 -17.05 16.48
C ASN A 83 4.38 -17.45 16.28
N ILE A 84 5.00 -17.02 15.18
CA ILE A 84 6.37 -17.41 14.79
C ILE A 84 7.32 -16.22 14.92
N ASN A 85 6.91 -15.05 14.43
CA ASN A 85 7.73 -13.86 14.44
C ASN A 85 6.85 -12.60 14.56
N MET A 86 6.77 -12.05 15.76
CA MET A 86 5.92 -10.89 16.07
C MET A 86 6.34 -9.61 15.33
N GLU A 87 7.63 -9.45 15.02
CA GLU A 87 8.13 -8.29 14.29
C GLU A 87 7.63 -8.29 12.84
N ARG A 88 7.73 -9.44 12.15
CA ARG A 88 7.20 -9.62 10.79
C ARG A 88 5.69 -9.50 10.74
N TYR A 89 4.99 -10.09 11.73
CA TYR A 89 3.55 -9.93 11.91
C TYR A 89 3.17 -8.44 12.02
N SER A 90 3.83 -7.70 12.92
CA SER A 90 3.55 -6.28 13.15
C SER A 90 3.86 -5.44 11.93
N THR A 91 4.95 -5.74 11.22
CA THR A 91 5.35 -5.02 9.99
C THR A 91 4.28 -5.16 8.91
N ALA A 92 3.82 -6.40 8.65
CA ALA A 92 2.75 -6.65 7.70
C ALA A 92 1.43 -6.00 8.12
N GLY A 93 1.10 -5.99 9.42
CA GLY A 93 -0.08 -5.30 9.94
C GLY A 93 -0.04 -3.79 9.73
N ILE A 94 1.11 -3.14 9.95
CA ILE A 94 1.25 -1.70 9.68
C ILE A 94 1.10 -1.42 8.19
N ILE A 95 1.72 -2.23 7.32
CA ILE A 95 1.56 -2.11 5.86
C ILE A 95 0.08 -2.22 5.48
N GLN A 96 -0.61 -3.24 5.96
CA GLN A 96 -2.03 -3.46 5.67
C GLN A 96 -2.88 -2.24 6.05
N VAL A 97 -2.72 -1.72 7.28
CA VAL A 97 -3.48 -0.55 7.76
C VAL A 97 -3.23 0.66 6.87
N LYS A 98 -1.99 0.89 6.45
CA LYS A 98 -1.65 2.03 5.58
C LYS A 98 -2.26 1.90 4.20
N LEU A 99 -2.27 0.69 3.62
CA LEU A 99 -2.93 0.42 2.34
C LEU A 99 -4.44 0.61 2.45
N GLN A 100 -5.06 0.16 3.55
CA GLN A 100 -6.49 0.33 3.81
C GLN A 100 -6.87 1.81 3.86
N VAL A 101 -6.11 2.65 4.55
CA VAL A 101 -6.37 4.10 4.61
C VAL A 101 -6.37 4.75 3.22
N ILE A 102 -5.44 4.35 2.34
CA ILE A 102 -5.42 4.86 0.96
C ILE A 102 -6.63 4.34 0.18
N PHE A 103 -6.97 3.07 0.35
CA PHE A 103 -8.11 2.46 -0.32
C PHE A 103 -9.42 3.15 0.07
N ASP A 104 -9.66 3.33 1.37
CA ASP A 104 -10.86 3.98 1.92
C ASP A 104 -10.97 5.42 1.41
N PHE A 105 -9.86 6.16 1.40
CA PHE A 105 -9.84 7.51 0.82
C PHE A 105 -10.27 7.52 -0.66
N LEU A 106 -9.77 6.56 -1.46
CA LEU A 106 -10.13 6.48 -2.88
C LEU A 106 -11.60 6.09 -3.08
N ASP A 107 -12.13 5.21 -2.23
CA ASP A 107 -13.56 4.86 -2.21
C ASP A 107 -14.41 6.09 -1.88
N ASP A 108 -14.11 6.78 -0.76
CA ASP A 108 -14.82 7.98 -0.31
C ASP A 108 -14.78 9.08 -1.38
N TYR A 109 -13.60 9.34 -1.96
CA TYR A 109 -13.45 10.33 -3.03
C TYR A 109 -14.33 9.99 -4.24
N GLN A 110 -14.38 8.71 -4.64
CA GLN A 110 -15.26 8.30 -5.72
C GLN A 110 -16.74 8.43 -5.34
N GLU A 111 -17.12 8.21 -4.10
CA GLU A 111 -18.50 8.38 -3.63
C GLU A 111 -18.95 9.84 -3.63
N GLU A 112 -18.12 10.75 -3.11
CA GLU A 112 -18.42 12.18 -3.02
C GLU A 112 -18.41 12.87 -4.39
N HIS A 113 -17.62 12.36 -5.33
CA HIS A 113 -17.53 12.86 -6.70
C HIS A 113 -18.32 12.02 -7.72
N LYS A 114 -19.28 11.21 -7.26
CA LYS A 114 -20.31 10.60 -8.12
C LYS A 114 -21.19 11.70 -8.74
N LEU A 115 -21.15 11.71 -10.07
CA LEU A 115 -22.15 12.22 -11.02
C LEU A 115 -23.58 11.87 -10.62
#